data_AF-A0A1C7M5Y5-F1
#
_entry.id   AF-A0A1C7M5Y5-F1
#
_cell.length_a   1.000
_cell.length_b   1.000
_cell.length_c   1.000
_cell.angle_alpha   90.00
_cell.angle_beta   90.00
_cell.angle_gamma   90.00
#
_symmetry.space_group_name_H-M   'P 1'
#
loop_
_entity.id
_entity.type
_entity.pdbx_description
1 polymer ?
#
loop_
_entity_poly.entity_id
_entity_poly.type
_entity_poly.pdbx_seq_one_letter_code
_entity_poly.pdbx_strand_id
1 'polypeptide(L)'
;MMDATTLYPRGHHPINDMRLPDISDWAPVLSRVDTPVKYYFTDFGISTLFSPEASPKLVLGEDGLDDEVPELSDTVPYDPFKVDIFIVGNMFKKHFVNKYSNVNFLNQIVRKMVQREPSLRPDAAEALRNWQAMRRSIFTVRRQWRVRPRAESLYETMVFDSICFSKVVSSVPRQWINWPAF
;
A
#
# COMPACT_ATOMS: atom_id res chain seq x y z
N MET A 1 -5.12 -3.99 -8.29
CA MET A 1 -5.32 -3.19 -9.52
C MET A 1 -5.57 -1.73 -9.15
N MET A 2 -5.44 -0.77 -10.09
CA MET A 2 -5.74 0.65 -9.85
C MET A 2 -6.46 1.26 -11.05
N ASP A 3 -7.30 2.26 -10.81
CA ASP A 3 -7.78 3.17 -11.86
C ASP A 3 -6.74 4.27 -12.08
N ALA A 4 -6.05 4.18 -13.22
CA ALA A 4 -4.93 5.06 -13.56
C ALA A 4 -5.34 6.21 -14.50
N THR A 5 -6.64 6.42 -14.74
CA THR A 5 -7.14 7.41 -15.71
C THR A 5 -6.65 8.83 -15.39
N THR A 6 -6.68 9.20 -14.11
CA THR A 6 -6.19 10.50 -13.65
C THR A 6 -4.66 10.59 -13.64
N LEU A 7 -3.97 9.46 -13.46
CA LEU A 7 -2.52 9.38 -13.39
C LEU A 7 -1.86 9.57 -14.76
N TYR A 8 -2.54 9.12 -15.82
CA TYR A 8 -2.09 9.19 -17.21
C TYR A 8 -3.05 10.06 -18.04
N PRO A 9 -2.88 11.39 -18.08
CA PRO A 9 -3.81 12.31 -18.74
C PRO A 9 -3.95 12.08 -20.25
N ARG A 10 -2.99 11.39 -20.88
CA ARG A 10 -3.03 10.99 -22.30
C ARG A 10 -3.26 9.49 -22.50
N GLY A 11 -3.64 8.77 -21.45
CA GLY A 11 -3.68 7.32 -21.43
C GLY A 11 -2.29 6.67 -21.34
N HIS A 12 -2.28 5.34 -21.21
CA HIS A 12 -1.07 4.51 -21.18
C HIS A 12 -1.32 3.18 -21.89
N HIS A 13 -0.26 2.55 -22.39
CA HIS A 13 -0.34 1.22 -22.98
C HIS A 13 -0.57 0.17 -21.87
N PRO A 14 -1.48 -0.81 -22.06
CA PRO A 14 -1.86 -1.75 -21.01
C PRO A 14 -0.74 -2.69 -20.52
N ILE A 15 0.28 -2.93 -21.34
CA ILE A 15 1.44 -3.78 -21.01
C ILE A 15 2.69 -2.96 -20.69
N ASN A 16 2.83 -1.78 -21.31
CA ASN A 16 4.00 -0.93 -21.17
C ASN A 16 3.53 0.43 -20.69
N ASP A 17 3.22 0.50 -19.40
CA ASP A 17 2.58 1.64 -18.75
C ASP A 17 3.36 2.96 -18.89
N MET A 18 4.64 2.90 -19.29
CA MET A 18 5.46 4.06 -19.60
C MET A 18 5.25 4.64 -21.00
N ARG A 19 4.44 4.00 -21.85
CA ARG A 19 4.18 4.41 -23.25
C ARG A 19 2.75 4.86 -23.46
N LEU A 20 2.54 5.73 -24.45
CA LEU A 20 1.20 6.08 -24.94
C LEU A 20 0.44 4.83 -25.44
N PRO A 21 -0.90 4.86 -25.51
CA PRO A 21 -1.70 3.69 -25.93
C PRO A 21 -1.29 3.06 -27.28
N ASP A 22 -0.72 3.86 -28.18
CA ASP A 22 -0.24 3.46 -29.51
C ASP A 22 1.27 3.19 -29.57
N ILE A 23 1.97 3.24 -28.43
CA ILE A 23 3.42 3.00 -28.27
C ILE A 23 4.31 4.11 -28.90
N SER A 24 3.70 5.14 -29.50
CA SER A 24 4.42 6.16 -30.27
C SER A 24 5.45 6.95 -29.45
N ASP A 25 5.15 7.21 -28.17
CA ASP A 25 5.99 8.02 -27.28
C ASP A 25 5.80 7.61 -25.81
N TRP A 26 6.52 8.27 -24.91
CA TRP A 26 6.37 8.14 -23.47
C TRP A 26 5.03 8.72 -23.00
N ALA A 27 4.33 7.99 -22.14
CA ALA A 27 3.12 8.51 -21.51
C ALA A 27 3.51 9.53 -20.42
N PRO A 28 2.95 10.75 -20.43
CA PRO A 28 3.13 11.66 -19.32
C PRO A 28 2.47 11.08 -18.07
N VAL A 29 3.22 11.00 -16.96
CA VAL A 29 2.75 10.45 -15.69
C VAL A 29 2.70 11.55 -14.65
N LEU A 30 1.54 11.74 -14.03
CA LEU A 30 1.39 12.70 -12.94
C LEU A 30 1.91 12.15 -11.61
N SER A 31 2.18 13.04 -10.66
CA SER A 31 2.55 12.64 -9.31
C SER A 31 1.34 12.07 -8.57
N ARG A 32 1.51 10.90 -7.93
CA ARG A 32 0.49 10.31 -7.03
C ARG A 32 0.23 11.13 -5.77
N VAL A 33 1.11 12.07 -5.44
CA VAL A 33 0.90 13.01 -4.33
C VAL A 33 -0.21 14.00 -4.66
N ASP A 34 -0.30 14.41 -5.92
CA ASP A 34 -1.21 15.45 -6.40
C ASP A 34 -2.40 14.89 -7.18
N THR A 35 -2.40 13.58 -7.43
CA THR A 35 -3.42 12.90 -8.24
C THR A 35 -4.10 11.82 -7.42
N PRO A 36 -5.41 11.93 -7.13
CA PRO A 36 -6.14 10.88 -6.46
C PRO A 36 -6.22 9.64 -7.37
N VAL A 37 -5.69 8.51 -6.89
CA VAL A 37 -5.74 7.21 -7.56
C VAL A 37 -6.57 6.26 -6.72
N LYS A 38 -7.53 5.58 -7.36
CA LYS A 38 -8.37 4.57 -6.70
C LYS A 38 -7.77 3.18 -6.91
N TYR A 39 -7.62 2.44 -5.82
CA TYR A 39 -7.10 1.08 -5.82
C TYR A 39 -8.21 0.07 -5.57
N TYR A 40 -8.08 -1.10 -6.18
CA TYR A 40 -9.03 -2.20 -6.09
C TYR A 40 -8.30 -3.49 -5.69
N PHE A 41 -8.88 -4.21 -4.73
CA PHE A 41 -8.61 -5.63 -4.55
C PHE A 41 -9.14 -6.37 -5.78
N THR A 42 -8.36 -7.31 -6.25
CA THR A 42 -8.61 -8.06 -7.49
C THR A 42 -8.16 -9.48 -7.26
N ASP A 43 -8.51 -10.35 -8.20
CA ASP A 43 -8.10 -11.74 -8.22
C ASP A 43 -8.63 -12.52 -7.01
N PHE A 44 -9.94 -12.78 -7.06
CA PHE A 44 -10.65 -13.55 -6.04
C PHE A 44 -10.68 -15.05 -6.38
N GLY A 45 -9.74 -15.53 -7.22
CA GLY A 45 -9.73 -16.91 -7.73
C GLY A 45 -9.58 -17.97 -6.62
N ILE A 46 -8.96 -17.59 -5.50
CA ILE A 46 -8.76 -18.44 -4.31
C ILE A 46 -9.56 -17.95 -3.10
N SER A 47 -10.57 -17.10 -3.31
CA SER A 47 -11.40 -16.57 -2.23
C SER A 47 -12.58 -17.48 -1.89
N THR A 48 -12.96 -17.49 -0.61
CA THR A 48 -14.14 -18.22 -0.13
C THR A 48 -15.28 -17.24 0.17
N LEU A 49 -16.46 -17.49 -0.42
CA LEU A 49 -17.68 -16.75 -0.10
C LEU A 49 -18.43 -17.44 1.05
N PHE A 50 -18.61 -16.74 2.16
CA PHE A 50 -19.39 -17.22 3.28
C PHE A 50 -20.83 -16.67 3.26
N SER A 51 -21.79 -17.52 3.61
CA SER A 51 -23.14 -17.05 3.97
C SER A 51 -23.05 -16.15 5.21
N PRO A 52 -23.88 -15.09 5.33
CA PRO A 52 -23.94 -14.26 6.54
C PRO A 52 -24.15 -15.09 7.82
N GLU A 53 -24.91 -16.17 7.74
CA GLU A 53 -25.31 -17.07 8.83
C GLU A 53 -24.25 -18.14 9.16
N ALA A 54 -23.20 -18.29 8.33
CA ALA A 54 -22.19 -19.32 8.54
C ALA A 54 -21.35 -19.02 9.79
N SER A 55 -21.27 -20.00 10.69
CA SER A 55 -20.40 -19.96 11.87
C SER A 55 -19.97 -21.38 12.26
N PRO A 56 -18.66 -21.67 12.40
CA PRO A 56 -17.53 -20.76 12.21
C PRO A 56 -17.19 -20.56 10.72
N LYS A 57 -16.57 -19.42 10.38
CA LYS A 57 -16.09 -19.11 9.03
C LYS A 57 -14.62 -19.51 8.91
N LEU A 58 -14.37 -20.79 8.65
CA LEU A 58 -13.04 -21.36 8.51
C LEU A 58 -12.82 -21.89 7.10
N VAL A 59 -11.56 -21.98 6.68
CA VAL A 59 -11.15 -22.55 5.39
C VAL A 59 -10.01 -23.54 5.57
N LEU A 60 -9.79 -24.35 4.53
CA LEU A 60 -8.59 -25.16 4.30
C LEU A 60 -7.92 -24.64 3.02
N GLY A 61 -6.63 -24.91 2.88
CA GLY A 61 -5.87 -24.60 1.68
C GLY A 61 -4.49 -24.02 2.00
N GLU A 62 -3.54 -24.31 1.12
CA GLU A 62 -2.18 -23.78 1.15
C GLU A 62 -1.86 -22.82 -0.02
N ASP A 63 -2.81 -22.66 -0.95
CA ASP A 63 -2.66 -21.79 -2.11
C ASP A 63 -2.57 -20.32 -1.72
N GLY A 64 -1.54 -19.63 -2.20
CA GLY A 64 -1.36 -18.20 -1.97
C GLY A 64 -0.07 -17.66 -2.57
N LEU A 65 -0.05 -16.35 -2.84
CA LEU A 65 1.17 -15.66 -3.29
C LEU A 65 2.17 -15.41 -2.15
N ASP A 66 1.68 -15.35 -0.91
CA ASP A 66 2.51 -15.15 0.28
C ASP A 66 2.64 -16.48 1.04
N ASP A 67 3.76 -17.15 0.85
CA ASP A 67 4.12 -18.43 1.45
C ASP A 67 4.56 -18.31 2.93
N GLU A 68 4.61 -17.10 3.48
CA GLU A 68 4.99 -16.85 4.88
C GLU A 68 3.81 -16.94 5.87
N VAL A 69 2.57 -17.13 5.40
CA VAL A 69 1.39 -17.25 6.25
C VAL A 69 1.50 -18.56 7.07
N PRO A 70 1.59 -18.49 8.42
CA PRO A 70 1.99 -19.63 9.22
C PRO A 70 0.89 -20.67 9.47
N GLU A 71 -0.38 -20.33 9.27
CA GLU A 71 -1.52 -21.20 9.54
C GLU A 71 -2.13 -21.87 8.30
N LEU A 72 -1.59 -21.62 7.10
CA LEU A 72 -2.03 -22.30 5.88
C LEU A 72 -1.91 -23.82 6.05
N SER A 73 -2.97 -24.54 5.68
CA SER A 73 -3.02 -25.99 5.84
C SER A 73 -4.15 -26.60 5.01
N ASP A 74 -3.85 -27.71 4.33
CA ASP A 74 -4.85 -28.53 3.66
C ASP A 74 -5.67 -29.43 4.61
N THR A 75 -5.28 -29.52 5.89
CA THR A 75 -5.89 -30.45 6.86
C THR A 75 -6.39 -29.79 8.14
N VAL A 76 -5.85 -28.63 8.52
CA VAL A 76 -6.23 -27.91 9.75
C VAL A 76 -6.98 -26.64 9.36
N PRO A 77 -8.29 -26.52 9.68
CA PRO A 77 -9.04 -25.31 9.36
C PRO A 77 -8.53 -24.08 10.09
N TYR A 78 -8.46 -22.95 9.40
CA TYR A 78 -8.00 -21.68 9.95
C TYR A 78 -8.95 -20.51 9.62
N ASP A 79 -8.76 -19.39 10.32
CA ASP A 79 -9.52 -18.15 10.13
C ASP A 79 -8.94 -17.36 8.92
N PRO A 80 -9.65 -17.31 7.78
CA PRO A 80 -9.15 -16.61 6.59
C PRO A 80 -9.04 -15.09 6.80
N PHE A 81 -9.85 -14.50 7.69
CA PHE A 81 -9.81 -13.06 7.94
C PHE A 81 -8.51 -12.66 8.64
N LYS A 82 -7.94 -13.53 9.49
CA LYS A 82 -6.61 -13.30 10.08
C LYS A 82 -5.49 -13.50 9.07
N VAL A 83 -5.68 -14.39 8.10
CA VAL A 83 -4.75 -14.57 6.96
C VAL A 83 -4.69 -13.29 6.12
N ASP A 84 -5.83 -12.70 5.76
CA ASP A 84 -5.87 -11.43 5.02
C ASP A 84 -5.08 -10.30 5.73
N ILE A 85 -5.22 -10.21 7.04
CA ILE A 85 -4.48 -9.24 7.85
C ILE A 85 -2.98 -9.48 7.80
N PHE A 86 -2.56 -10.75 7.86
CA PHE A 86 -1.15 -11.10 7.74
C PHE A 86 -0.61 -10.73 6.36
N ILE A 87 -1.30 -11.12 5.28
CA ILE A 87 -0.87 -10.84 3.90
C ILE A 87 -0.71 -9.33 3.67
N VAL A 88 -1.69 -8.52 4.09
CA VAL A 88 -1.60 -7.04 3.97
C VAL A 88 -0.44 -6.50 4.82
N GLY A 89 -0.30 -6.98 6.06
CA GLY A 89 0.79 -6.58 6.95
C GLY A 89 2.17 -6.93 6.38
N ASN A 90 2.29 -8.13 5.79
CA ASN A 90 3.52 -8.64 5.24
C ASN A 90 3.88 -7.95 3.92
N MET A 91 2.88 -7.60 3.10
CA MET A 91 3.06 -6.72 1.95
C MET A 91 3.69 -5.39 2.38
N PHE A 92 3.17 -4.73 3.44
CA PHE A 92 3.79 -3.51 3.96
C PHE A 92 5.20 -3.74 4.50
N LYS A 93 5.44 -4.86 5.18
CA LYS A 93 6.76 -5.24 5.69
C LYS A 93 7.79 -5.39 4.56
N LYS A 94 7.49 -6.25 3.58
CA LYS A 94 8.36 -6.62 2.46
C LYS A 94 8.59 -5.46 1.49
N HIS A 95 7.54 -4.73 1.13
CA HIS A 95 7.62 -3.70 0.08
C HIS A 95 7.95 -2.30 0.60
N PHE A 96 7.72 -2.01 1.89
CA PHE A 96 7.98 -0.68 2.44
C PHE A 96 9.00 -0.70 3.58
N VAL A 97 8.69 -1.33 4.70
CA VAL A 97 9.49 -1.25 5.93
C VAL A 97 10.93 -1.74 5.72
N ASN A 98 11.08 -2.87 5.03
CA ASN A 98 12.40 -3.46 4.77
C ASN A 98 13.19 -2.69 3.71
N LYS A 99 12.50 -2.00 2.78
CA LYS A 99 13.14 -1.31 1.65
C LYS A 99 13.50 0.14 1.94
N TYR A 100 12.72 0.84 2.76
CA TYR A 100 12.86 2.28 2.98
C TYR A 100 13.13 2.63 4.44
N SER A 101 14.00 3.61 4.68
CA SER A 101 14.44 4.02 6.01
C SER A 101 13.48 5.01 6.69
N ASN A 102 12.78 5.84 5.91
CA ASN A 102 11.95 6.93 6.42
C ASN A 102 10.46 6.56 6.63
N VAL A 103 10.12 5.29 6.42
CA VAL A 103 8.76 4.73 6.64
C VAL A 103 8.62 3.94 7.95
N ASN A 104 9.59 4.07 8.86
CA ASN A 104 9.62 3.32 10.13
C ASN A 104 8.38 3.50 11.01
N PHE A 105 7.57 4.54 10.80
CA PHE A 105 6.29 4.73 11.50
C PHE A 105 5.33 3.56 11.26
N LEU A 106 5.40 2.91 10.09
CA LEU A 106 4.58 1.74 9.75
C LEU A 106 4.85 0.53 10.67
N ASN A 107 6.05 0.44 11.27
CA ASN A 107 6.46 -0.71 12.06
C ASN A 107 5.46 -1.08 13.17
N GLN A 108 4.87 -0.08 13.82
CA GLN A 108 3.96 -0.33 14.94
C GLN A 108 2.74 -1.14 14.51
N ILE A 109 2.16 -0.82 13.35
CA ILE A 109 0.97 -1.51 12.85
C ILE A 109 1.37 -2.82 12.18
N VAL A 110 2.41 -2.79 11.33
CA VAL A 110 2.90 -3.98 10.61
C VAL A 110 3.23 -5.11 11.57
N ARG A 111 3.94 -4.83 12.69
CA ARG A 111 4.29 -5.87 13.68
C ARG A 111 3.08 -6.55 14.32
N LYS A 112 1.95 -5.85 14.46
CA LYS A 112 0.71 -6.45 14.98
C LYS A 112 0.02 -7.31 13.92
N MET A 113 0.03 -6.87 12.67
CA MET A 113 -0.61 -7.58 11.57
C MET A 113 0.12 -8.87 11.19
N VAL A 114 1.45 -8.91 11.33
CA VAL A 114 2.29 -10.09 10.98
C VAL A 114 2.63 -11.00 12.17
N GLN A 115 1.84 -10.95 13.25
CA GLN A 115 2.03 -11.86 14.38
C GLN A 115 1.87 -13.30 13.92
N ARG A 116 2.75 -14.21 14.37
CA ARG A 116 2.65 -15.62 13.96
C ARG A 116 1.36 -16.25 14.45
N GLU A 117 1.01 -15.99 15.70
CA GLU A 117 -0.24 -16.41 16.32
C GLU A 117 -1.43 -15.59 15.75
N PRO A 118 -2.38 -16.21 15.02
CA PRO A 118 -3.48 -15.50 14.37
C PRO A 118 -4.39 -14.75 15.34
N SER A 119 -4.57 -15.27 16.56
CA SER A 119 -5.41 -14.63 17.59
C SER A 119 -4.87 -13.28 18.06
N LEU A 120 -3.55 -13.06 18.00
CA LEU A 120 -2.90 -11.80 18.37
C LEU A 120 -2.94 -10.73 17.28
N ARG A 121 -3.37 -11.08 16.06
CA ARG A 121 -3.55 -10.11 14.98
C ARG A 121 -4.82 -9.29 15.20
N PRO A 122 -4.82 -7.99 14.87
CA PRO A 122 -6.05 -7.19 14.87
C PRO A 122 -7.04 -7.72 13.82
N ASP A 123 -8.32 -7.41 13.98
CA ASP A 123 -9.27 -7.54 12.88
C ASP A 123 -9.11 -6.40 11.85
N ALA A 124 -9.79 -6.50 10.69
CA ALA A 124 -9.68 -5.50 9.62
C ALA A 124 -10.13 -4.10 10.05
N ALA A 125 -11.19 -4.00 10.86
CA ALA A 125 -11.71 -2.72 11.33
C ALA A 125 -10.73 -2.08 12.34
N GLU A 126 -10.13 -2.89 13.22
CA GLU A 126 -9.12 -2.45 14.17
C GLU A 126 -7.83 -2.03 13.45
N ALA A 127 -7.36 -2.81 12.47
CA ALA A 127 -6.22 -2.44 11.64
C ALA A 127 -6.45 -1.09 10.93
N LEU A 128 -7.65 -0.88 10.37
CA LEU A 128 -8.03 0.38 9.76
C LEU A 128 -8.05 1.55 10.75
N ARG A 129 -8.64 1.36 11.95
CA ARG A 129 -8.64 2.39 13.00
C ARG A 129 -7.22 2.74 13.43
N ASN A 130 -6.36 1.74 13.65
CA ASN A 130 -4.95 1.92 13.99
C ASN A 130 -4.22 2.73 12.90
N TRP A 131 -4.46 2.41 11.63
CA TRP A 131 -3.92 3.15 10.49
C TRP A 131 -4.39 4.61 10.47
N GLN A 132 -5.69 4.84 10.62
CA GLN A 132 -6.26 6.19 10.62
C GLN A 132 -5.70 7.05 11.76
N ALA A 133 -5.58 6.48 12.96
CA ALA A 133 -4.98 7.16 14.11
C ALA A 133 -3.52 7.54 13.85
N MET A 134 -2.72 6.61 13.33
CA MET A 134 -1.32 6.86 12.97
C MET A 134 -1.20 7.87 11.82
N ARG A 135 -2.06 7.80 10.80
CA ARG A 135 -2.01 8.72 9.64
C ARG A 135 -2.20 10.18 10.06
N ARG A 136 -3.01 10.44 11.10
CA ARG A 136 -3.25 11.80 11.62
C ARG A 136 -1.99 12.43 12.22
N SER A 137 -1.05 11.64 12.73
CA SER A 137 0.21 12.16 13.29
C SER A 137 1.29 12.43 12.24
N ILE A 138 1.04 12.10 10.96
CA ILE A 138 2.00 12.32 9.87
C ILE A 138 1.78 13.70 9.26
N PHE A 139 2.74 14.60 9.46
CA PHE A 139 2.75 15.94 8.86
C PHE A 139 2.65 15.91 7.33
N THR A 140 1.99 16.90 6.74
CA THR A 140 1.78 17.02 5.28
C THR A 140 3.08 16.93 4.51
N VAL A 141 4.12 17.68 4.91
CA VAL A 141 5.44 17.65 4.26
C VAL A 141 6.02 16.24 4.23
N ARG A 142 5.88 15.48 5.33
CA ARG A 142 6.36 14.09 5.40
C ARG A 142 5.58 13.16 4.46
N ARG A 143 4.29 13.40 4.22
CA ARG A 143 3.47 12.62 3.27
C ARG A 143 3.87 12.85 1.81
N GLN A 144 4.40 14.05 1.51
CA GLN A 144 4.85 14.43 0.16
C GLN A 144 6.33 14.14 -0.05
N TRP A 145 7.07 13.86 1.03
CA TRP A 145 8.48 13.53 0.95
C TRP A 145 8.67 12.18 0.24
N ARG A 146 9.73 12.09 -0.56
CA ARG A 146 10.12 10.83 -1.20
C ARG A 146 10.42 9.75 -0.17
N VAL A 147 10.23 8.49 -0.54
CA VAL A 147 10.79 7.38 0.23
C VAL A 147 12.30 7.28 0.00
N ARG A 148 13.07 6.92 1.04
CA ARG A 148 14.53 6.79 1.00
C ARG A 148 14.93 5.31 1.06
N PRO A 149 15.43 4.70 -0.03
CA PRO A 149 15.94 3.34 0.02
C PRO A 149 17.00 3.18 1.10
N ARG A 150 17.03 2.03 1.78
CA ARG A 150 18.04 1.78 2.83
C ARG A 150 19.46 1.66 2.29
N ALA A 151 19.62 1.27 1.03
CA ALA A 151 20.91 1.13 0.36
C ALA A 151 21.41 2.45 -0.29
N GLU A 152 20.64 3.54 -0.18
CA GLU A 152 21.00 4.84 -0.76
C GLU A 152 22.21 5.46 -0.03
N SER A 153 23.21 5.91 -0.78
CA SER A 153 24.38 6.59 -0.21
C SER A 153 24.02 7.99 0.31
N LEU A 154 24.89 8.58 1.15
CA LEU A 154 24.67 9.93 1.66
C LEU A 154 24.64 10.99 0.54
N TYR A 155 25.47 10.81 -0.49
CA TYR A 155 25.52 11.73 -1.64
C TYR A 155 24.22 11.68 -2.45
N GLU A 156 23.76 10.48 -2.81
CA GLU A 156 22.46 10.31 -3.48
C GLU A 156 21.33 10.88 -2.64
N THR A 157 21.37 10.62 -1.32
CA THR A 157 20.37 11.14 -0.39
C THR A 157 20.26 12.66 -0.46
N MET A 158 21.39 13.36 -0.41
CA MET A 158 21.45 14.82 -0.50
C MET A 158 20.90 15.34 -1.83
N VAL A 159 21.30 14.74 -2.95
CA VAL A 159 20.85 15.13 -4.29
C VAL A 159 19.33 14.95 -4.43
N PHE A 160 18.82 13.75 -4.13
CA PHE A 160 17.40 13.44 -4.30
C PHE A 160 16.51 14.16 -3.29
N ASP A 161 16.99 14.43 -2.06
CA ASP A 161 16.26 15.27 -1.10
C ASP A 161 16.17 16.73 -1.58
N SER A 162 17.22 17.27 -2.20
CA SER A 162 17.20 18.63 -2.77
C SER A 162 16.18 18.75 -3.91
N ILE A 163 16.12 17.73 -4.77
CA ILE A 163 15.10 17.63 -5.83
C ILE A 163 13.69 17.52 -5.23
N CYS A 164 13.51 16.67 -4.21
CA CYS A 164 12.23 16.50 -3.53
C CYS A 164 11.77 17.79 -2.86
N PHE A 165 12.67 18.50 -2.18
CA PHE A 165 12.38 19.77 -1.53
C PHE A 165 11.86 20.80 -2.54
N SER A 166 12.54 20.95 -3.69
CA SER A 166 12.10 21.84 -4.77
C SER A 166 10.69 21.50 -5.28
N LYS A 167 10.35 20.20 -5.38
CA LYS A 167 9.00 19.74 -5.77
C LYS A 167 7.95 20.07 -4.72
N VAL A 168 8.24 19.83 -3.44
CA VAL A 168 7.30 20.14 -2.33
C VAL A 168 7.07 21.65 -2.25
N VAL A 169 8.12 22.47 -2.32
CA VAL A 169 7.98 23.94 -2.26
C VAL A 169 7.16 24.48 -3.44
N SER A 170 7.30 23.90 -4.64
CA SER A 170 6.52 24.32 -5.82
C SER A 170 5.09 23.78 -5.86
N SER A 171 4.76 22.73 -5.10
CA SER A 171 3.40 22.18 -4.99
C SER A 171 2.57 22.83 -3.87
N VAL A 172 3.21 23.32 -2.79
CA VAL A 172 2.54 24.01 -1.68
C VAL A 172 1.59 25.13 -2.14
N PRO A 173 1.96 26.04 -3.07
CA PRO A 173 1.04 27.10 -3.52
C PRO A 173 -0.24 26.59 -4.20
N ARG A 174 -0.23 25.39 -4.82
CA ARG A 174 -1.39 24.84 -5.54
C ARG A 174 -2.42 24.20 -4.61
N GLN A 175 -1.99 23.71 -3.45
CA GLN A 175 -2.88 23.04 -2.49
C GLN A 175 -3.68 24.03 -1.61
N TRP A 176 -3.22 25.27 -1.46
CA TRP A 176 -3.98 26.34 -0.77
C TRP A 176 -5.13 26.92 -1.60
N ILE A 177 -5.12 26.75 -2.92
CA ILE A 177 -6.13 27.32 -3.83
C ILE A 177 -7.31 26.35 -4.06
N ASN A 178 -7.16 25.05 -3.78
CA ASN A 178 -8.14 24.01 -4.17
C ASN A 178 -8.61 23.08 -3.03
N TRP A 179 -8.66 23.53 -1.77
CA TRP A 179 -9.21 22.70 -0.69
C TRP A 179 -10.68 23.05 -0.39
N PRO A 180 -11.67 22.18 -0.68
CA PRO A 180 -12.98 22.28 -0.06
C PRO A 180 -12.88 21.71 1.36
N ALA A 181 -13.29 22.52 2.34
CA ALA A 181 -13.41 22.12 3.73
C ALA A 181 -14.50 21.04 3.88
N PHE A 182 -14.13 19.84 4.35
CA PHE A 182 -15.00 18.90 5.06
C PHE A 182 -14.15 18.03 6.00
#